data_AF-A0AAW5N020-F1
#
_entry.id   AF-A0AAW5N020-F1
#
_cell.length_a   1.000
_cell.length_b   1.000
_cell.length_c   1.000
_cell.angle_alpha   90.00
_cell.angle_beta   90.00
_cell.angle_gamma   90.00
#
_symmetry.space_group_name_H-M   'P 1'
#
loop_
_entity.id
_entity.type
_entity.pdbx_description
1 polymer ?
#
loop_
_entity_poly.entity_id
_entity_poly.type
_entity_poly.pdbx_seq_one_letter_code
_entity_poly.pdbx_strand_id
1 'polypeptide(L)' 'VGITGFCYGGGVSNAAAVAYPELACAVPFYGRQALAADVAKIEAPLLLHYAELDTRINECWPAYEAALKANNKVYEAY' A
#
# COMPACT_ATOMS: atom_id res chain seq x y z
N VAL A 1 -1.52 3.84 16.36
CA VAL A 1 -0.76 2.59 16.09
C VAL A 1 -0.34 2.60 14.64
N GLY A 2 0.86 2.11 14.30
CA GLY A 2 1.33 1.97 12.91
C GLY A 2 1.63 0.51 12.59
N ILE A 3 1.71 0.16 11.30
CA ILE A 3 1.99 -1.21 10.84
C ILE A 3 3.09 -1.23 9.79
N THR A 4 3.92 -2.27 9.84
CA THR A 4 4.87 -2.60 8.78
C THR A 4 4.93 -4.11 8.60
N GLY A 5 5.39 -4.55 7.44
CA GLY A 5 5.60 -5.95 7.16
C GLY A 5 6.26 -6.18 5.81
N PHE A 6 6.77 -7.39 5.63
CA PHE A 6 7.60 -7.80 4.51
C PHE A 6 6.92 -8.93 3.73
N CYS A 7 6.97 -8.89 2.40
CA CYS A 7 6.34 -9.88 1.52
C CYS A 7 4.84 -10.04 1.86
N TYR A 8 4.45 -11.20 2.40
CA TYR A 8 3.10 -11.42 2.92
C TYR A 8 2.69 -10.34 3.93
N GLY A 9 3.58 -9.98 4.85
CA GLY A 9 3.34 -8.92 5.83
C GLY A 9 3.18 -7.53 5.20
N GLY A 10 3.78 -7.28 4.05
CA GLY A 10 3.57 -6.04 3.28
C GLY A 10 2.15 -6.02 2.69
N GLY A 11 1.66 -7.16 2.21
CA GLY A 11 0.27 -7.34 1.82
C GLY A 11 -0.71 -7.12 2.97
N VAL A 12 -0.41 -7.66 4.15
CA VAL A 12 -1.21 -7.44 5.36
C VAL A 12 -1.18 -5.97 5.78
N SER A 13 -0.05 -5.28 5.62
CA SER A 13 0.07 -3.85 5.93
C SER A 13 -0.83 -2.99 5.02
N ASN A 14 -0.87 -3.29 3.71
CA ASN A 14 -1.83 -2.66 2.79
C ASN A 14 -3.29 -2.99 3.14
N ALA A 15 -3.60 -4.24 3.49
CA ALA A 15 -4.94 -4.64 3.89
C ALA A 15 -5.39 -3.95 5.19
N ALA A 16 -4.49 -3.78 6.15
CA ALA A 16 -4.75 -3.05 7.39
C ALA A 16 -5.01 -1.56 7.12
N ALA A 17 -4.28 -0.93 6.20
CA ALA A 17 -4.50 0.45 5.80
C ALA A 17 -5.90 0.67 5.20
N VAL A 18 -6.46 -0.34 4.53
CA VAL A 18 -7.85 -0.33 4.04
C VAL A 18 -8.86 -0.52 5.17
N ALA A 19 -8.56 -1.42 6.11
CA ALA A 19 -9.52 -1.87 7.12
C ALA A 19 -9.67 -0.91 8.31
N TYR A 20 -8.63 -0.17 8.65
CA TYR A 20 -8.55 0.64 9.88
C TYR A 20 -8.28 2.11 9.55
N PRO A 21 -9.31 2.97 9.38
CA PRO A 21 -9.12 4.39 9.10
C PRO A 21 -8.42 5.15 10.24
N GLU A 22 -8.40 4.61 11.45
CA GLU A 22 -7.69 5.15 12.62
C GLU A 22 -6.20 4.78 12.65
N LEU A 23 -5.71 3.99 11.68
CA LEU A 23 -4.30 3.61 11.61
C LEU A 23 -3.43 4.83 11.29
N ALA A 24 -2.37 5.04 12.08
CA ALA A 24 -1.55 6.24 11.99
C ALA A 24 -0.66 6.27 10.74
N CYS A 25 -0.21 5.09 10.27
CA CYS A 25 0.58 4.92 9.04
C CYS A 25 0.72 3.42 8.70
N ALA A 26 1.04 3.11 7.43
CA ALA A 26 1.45 1.78 7.01
C ALA A 26 2.70 1.81 6.12
N VAL A 27 3.65 0.92 6.40
CA VAL A 27 4.95 0.82 5.70
C VAL A 27 5.14 -0.59 5.10
N PRO A 28 4.51 -0.91 3.96
CA PRO A 28 4.63 -2.21 3.31
C PRO A 28 5.93 -2.36 2.51
N PHE A 29 6.65 -3.46 2.72
CA PHE A 29 7.82 -3.87 1.93
C PHE A 29 7.48 -5.02 0.98
N TYR A 30 7.62 -4.80 -0.33
CA TYR A 30 7.46 -5.74 -1.45
C TYR A 30 6.25 -6.67 -1.26
N GLY A 31 5.15 -6.06 -0.83
CA GLY A 31 3.91 -6.72 -0.52
C GLY A 31 2.87 -6.49 -1.60
N ARG A 32 1.90 -7.40 -1.66
CA ARG A 32 0.75 -7.26 -2.55
C ARG A 32 -0.01 -5.96 -2.26
N GLN A 33 -0.40 -5.26 -3.32
CA GLN A 33 -1.15 -4.01 -3.25
C GLN A 33 -2.59 -4.24 -2.77
N ALA A 34 -3.20 -3.20 -2.20
CA ALA A 34 -4.64 -3.18 -1.97
C ALA A 34 -5.40 -3.22 -3.30
N LEU A 35 -6.64 -3.71 -3.28
CA LEU A 35 -7.51 -3.65 -4.46
C LEU A 35 -7.82 -2.18 -4.78
N ALA A 36 -7.76 -1.80 -6.07
CA ALA A 36 -8.03 -0.44 -6.52
C ALA A 36 -9.38 0.11 -6.03
N ALA A 37 -10.41 -0.75 -5.96
CA ALA A 37 -11.75 -0.41 -5.48
C ALA A 37 -11.81 -0.05 -3.99
N ASP A 38 -10.81 -0.48 -3.21
CA ASP A 38 -10.75 -0.25 -1.77
C ASP A 38 -9.84 0.93 -1.40
N VAL A 39 -9.08 1.48 -2.35
CA VAL A 39 -8.12 2.55 -2.09
C VAL A 39 -8.77 3.80 -1.51
N ALA A 40 -10.01 4.09 -1.88
CA ALA A 40 -10.76 5.22 -1.34
C ALA A 40 -10.92 5.15 0.20
N LYS A 41 -10.86 3.95 0.79
CA LYS A 41 -11.01 3.71 2.25
C LYS A 41 -9.73 3.97 3.04
N ILE A 42 -8.58 4.08 2.38
CA ILE A 42 -7.28 4.23 3.06
C ILE A 42 -7.14 5.66 3.58
N GLU A 43 -7.05 5.84 4.89
CA GLU A 43 -6.76 7.14 5.51
C GLU A 43 -5.32 7.26 6.01
N ALA A 44 -4.67 6.12 6.28
CA ALA A 44 -3.31 6.07 6.76
C ALA A 44 -2.30 6.49 5.66
N PRO A 45 -1.33 7.37 5.96
CA PRO A 45 -0.19 7.64 5.09
C PRO A 45 0.59 6.35 4.79
N LEU A 46 1.01 6.18 3.53
CA LEU A 46 1.73 5.00 3.07
C LEU A 46 3.19 5.31 2.71
N LEU A 47 4.12 4.46 3.16
CA LEU A 47 5.50 4.44 2.67
C LEU A 47 5.79 3.08 2.07
N LEU A 48 5.78 2.99 0.74
CA LEU A 48 5.90 1.74 0.01
C LEU A 48 7.35 1.50 -0.42
N HIS A 49 7.85 0.30 -0.18
CA HIS A 49 9.16 -0.12 -0.65
C HIS A 49 9.02 -1.30 -1.60
N TYR A 50 9.39 -1.13 -2.84
CA TYR A 50 9.43 -2.16 -3.87
C TYR A 50 10.86 -2.67 -4.07
N ALA A 51 10.97 -3.84 -4.68
CA ALA A 51 12.24 -4.38 -5.11
C ALA A 51 12.29 -4.30 -6.64
N GLU A 52 13.31 -3.67 -7.21
CA GLU A 52 13.42 -3.40 -8.66
C GLU A 52 13.19 -4.66 -9.52
N LEU A 53 13.70 -5.81 -9.07
CA LEU A 53 13.63 -7.08 -9.79
C LEU A 53 12.37 -7.92 -9.48
N ASP A 54 11.49 -7.47 -8.58
CA ASP A 54 10.25 -8.17 -8.23
C ASP A 54 9.12 -7.84 -9.22
N THR A 55 9.24 -8.40 -10.43
CA THR A 55 8.28 -8.13 -11.51
C THR A 55 6.84 -8.47 -11.12
N ARG A 56 6.63 -9.53 -10.33
CA ARG A 56 5.28 -10.00 -9.94
C ARG A 56 4.54 -8.98 -9.11
N ILE A 57 5.21 -8.34 -8.15
CA ILE A 57 4.61 -7.28 -7.35
C ILE A 57 4.55 -5.98 -8.16
N ASN A 58 5.60 -5.65 -8.90
CA ASN A 58 5.72 -4.38 -9.61
C ASN A 58 4.71 -4.26 -10.76
N GLU A 59 4.28 -5.36 -11.38
CA GLU A 59 3.21 -5.37 -12.41
C GLU A 59 1.89 -4.78 -11.90
N CYS A 60 1.60 -4.92 -10.61
CA CYS A 60 0.36 -4.41 -10.00
C CYS A 60 0.49 -2.96 -9.49
N TRP A 61 1.71 -2.41 -9.42
CA TRP A 61 1.96 -1.07 -8.89
C TRP A 61 1.29 0.05 -9.71
N PRO A 62 1.34 0.08 -11.06
CA PRO A 62 0.75 1.18 -11.83
C PRO A 62 -0.74 1.39 -11.56
N ALA A 63 -1.52 0.31 -11.44
CA ALA A 63 -2.94 0.38 -11.14
C ALA A 63 -3.20 0.89 -9.72
N TYR A 64 -2.37 0.48 -8.75
CA TYR A 64 -2.47 0.94 -7.37
C TYR A 64 -2.10 2.42 -7.25
N GLU A 65 -1.02 2.85 -7.89
CA GLU A 65 -0.59 4.26 -7.87
C GLU A 65 -1.65 5.18 -8.51
N ALA A 66 -2.23 4.77 -9.64
CA ALA A 66 -3.31 5.51 -10.28
C ALA A 66 -4.52 5.67 -9.34
N ALA A 67 -4.88 4.62 -8.59
CA ALA A 67 -5.96 4.68 -7.61
C ALA A 67 -5.61 5.58 -6.41
N LEU A 68 -4.36 5.54 -5.91
CA LEU A 68 -3.90 6.41 -4.83
C LEU A 68 -3.96 7.89 -5.24
N LYS A 69 -3.47 8.22 -6.45
CA LYS A 69 -3.54 9.56 -7.03
C LYS A 69 -4.99 10.03 -7.23
N ALA A 70 -5.85 9.19 -7.82
CA ALA A 70 -7.25 9.53 -8.08
C ALA A 70 -8.05 9.81 -6.79
N ASN A 71 -7.65 9.19 -5.67
CA ASN A 71 -8.29 9.39 -4.37
C ASN A 71 -7.50 10.35 -3.45
N ASN A 72 -6.52 11.10 -3.99
CA ASN A 72 -5.70 12.06 -3.27
C ASN A 72 -5.07 11.49 -1.97
N LYS A 73 -4.63 10.23 -1.99
CA LYS A 73 -4.04 9.58 -0.83
C LYS A 73 -2.59 10.03 -0.62
N VAL A 74 -2.18 10.13 0.65
CA VAL A 74 -0.81 10.50 1.04
C VAL A 74 0.08 9.26 0.95
N TYR A 75 1.04 9.27 0.03
CA TYR A 75 2.00 8.17 -0.10
C TYR A 75 3.37 8.60 -0.65
N GLU A 76 4.39 7.80 -0.36
CA GLU A 76 5.69 7.78 -1.04
C GLU A 76 6.03 6.35 -1.45
N ALA A 77 6.73 6.16 -2.57
CA ALA A 77 7.13 4.85 -3.07
C ALA A 77 8.60 4.85 -3.53
N TYR A 78 9.34 3.81 -3.15
CA TYR A 78 10.76 3.58 -3.47
C TYR A 78 10.95 2.21 -4.13
#